data_AF-A0A3D1TBN4-F1
#
_entry.id   AF-A0A3D1TBN4-F1
#
_cell.length_a   1.000
_cell.length_b   1.000
_cell.length_c   1.000
_cell.angle_alpha   90.00
_cell.angle_beta   90.00
_cell.angle_gamma   90.00
#
_symmetry.space_group_name_H-M   'P 1'
#
loop_
_entity.id
_entity.type
_entity.pdbx_description
1 polymer ?
#
loop_
_entity_poly.entity_id
_entity_poly.type
_entity_poly.pdbx_seq_one_letter_code
_entity_poly.pdbx_strand_id
1 'polypeptide(L)'
;IIEVLIKTTPHADQPRVGAAMAAPGKQVLGTVPVEADGSAFFRAPAGVPMLFQALDRRGRAVQSMRSLVYLQPGEQASCIGCHEDRMEQRGPSPDALALRREPSRIEPGPEGSKPFSFVRLVQPVLDRHCVECHDGQEAARPDLRGLPEGGFTRSYQALVERVSYSAWGLPMDNGEPLTEPLRFGALGSPLLQHLLEHHAEQSRGLTDADWARLHTWMDCNALFYGTFDPEGQRRQLAGEVIAEVGGRMR
;
A
#
# COMPACT_ATOMS: atom_id res chain seq x y z
N ILE A 1 -1.24 -7.89 3.22
CA ILE A 1 -0.20 -8.70 2.53
C ILE A 1 0.09 -8.03 1.21
N ILE A 2 1.35 -7.70 0.97
CA ILE A 2 1.76 -6.92 -0.20
C ILE A 2 2.88 -7.67 -0.91
N GLU A 3 2.76 -7.83 -2.22
CA GLU A 3 3.86 -8.24 -3.08
C GLU A 3 4.70 -7.02 -3.46
N VAL A 4 6.01 -7.18 -3.41
CA VAL A 4 6.98 -6.18 -3.85
C VAL A 4 7.45 -6.52 -5.26
N LEU A 5 7.13 -5.65 -6.22
CA LEU A 5 7.45 -5.86 -7.62
C LEU A 5 8.94 -5.60 -7.85
N ILE A 6 9.60 -6.59 -8.47
CA ILE A 6 11.02 -6.50 -8.79
C ILE A 6 11.22 -5.41 -9.85
N LYS A 7 12.14 -4.51 -9.55
CA LYS A 7 12.54 -3.47 -10.49
C LYS A 7 13.23 -4.09 -11.71
N THR A 8 12.78 -3.70 -12.90
CA THR A 8 13.32 -4.20 -14.18
C THR A 8 14.34 -3.26 -14.82
N THR A 9 14.64 -2.13 -14.18
CA THR A 9 15.58 -1.10 -14.67
C THR A 9 16.74 -0.85 -13.71
N PRO A 10 17.95 -0.49 -14.21
CA PRO A 10 19.13 -0.34 -13.36
C PRO A 10 19.11 0.95 -12.52
N HIS A 11 18.68 2.08 -13.08
CA HIS A 11 18.80 3.40 -12.45
C HIS A 11 17.64 3.69 -11.50
N ALA A 12 17.94 4.13 -10.27
CA ALA A 12 16.90 4.54 -9.30
C ALA A 12 15.99 5.57 -9.95
N ASP A 13 14.68 5.44 -9.72
CA ASP A 13 13.67 6.40 -10.18
C ASP A 13 13.63 6.63 -11.70
N GLN A 14 14.12 5.66 -12.48
CA GLN A 14 14.05 5.67 -13.94
C GLN A 14 13.47 4.33 -14.45
N PRO A 15 12.14 4.23 -14.60
CA PRO A 15 11.14 5.26 -14.26
C PRO A 15 10.79 5.30 -12.77
N ARG A 16 10.24 6.44 -12.32
CA ARG A 16 9.61 6.57 -11.01
C ARG A 16 8.31 5.80 -10.95
N VAL A 17 8.02 5.19 -9.81
CA VAL A 17 6.70 4.57 -9.52
C VAL A 17 5.84 5.40 -8.58
N GLY A 18 6.43 6.41 -7.94
CA GLY A 18 5.78 7.33 -7.01
C GLY A 18 6.73 8.45 -6.60
N ALA A 19 6.41 9.16 -5.53
CA ALA A 19 7.19 10.31 -5.04
C ALA A 19 8.39 9.87 -4.19
N ALA A 20 8.28 8.71 -3.54
CA ALA A 20 9.34 8.17 -2.70
C ALA A 20 10.56 7.76 -3.52
N MET A 21 11.72 8.34 -3.19
CA MET A 21 12.99 8.03 -3.84
C MET A 21 13.34 6.55 -3.67
N ALA A 22 13.69 5.91 -4.78
CA ALA A 22 14.05 4.49 -4.85
C ALA A 22 12.99 3.53 -4.27
N ALA A 23 11.71 3.92 -4.32
CA ALA A 23 10.63 3.04 -3.87
C ALA A 23 10.47 1.83 -4.82
N PRO A 24 10.28 0.62 -4.27
CA PRO A 24 9.90 -0.51 -5.10
C PRO A 24 8.44 -0.38 -5.53
N GLY A 25 8.10 -0.96 -6.68
CA GLY A 25 6.71 -1.17 -7.07
C GLY A 25 6.05 -2.16 -6.10
N LYS A 26 4.74 -2.05 -5.92
CA LYS A 26 3.98 -2.94 -5.03
C LYS A 26 2.67 -3.34 -5.67
N GLN A 27 2.11 -4.45 -5.20
CA GLN A 27 0.71 -4.77 -5.38
C GLN A 27 0.13 -5.44 -4.15
N VAL A 28 -1.11 -5.09 -3.80
CA VAL A 28 -1.78 -5.62 -2.61
C VAL A 28 -2.40 -6.96 -2.97
N LEU A 29 -1.87 -8.02 -2.38
CA LEU A 29 -2.45 -9.36 -2.51
C LEU A 29 -3.77 -9.45 -1.74
N GLY A 30 -3.85 -8.77 -0.60
CA GLY A 30 -5.05 -8.68 0.21
C GLY A 30 -4.82 -8.75 1.71
N THR A 31 -5.87 -9.09 2.45
CA THR A 31 -5.89 -9.17 3.92
C THR A 31 -6.27 -10.57 4.41
N VAL A 32 -5.90 -10.85 5.65
CA VAL A 32 -6.27 -12.05 6.40
C VAL A 32 -6.59 -11.66 7.83
N PRO A 33 -7.49 -12.38 8.52
CA PRO A 33 -7.82 -12.08 9.91
C PRO A 33 -6.63 -12.37 10.84
N VAL A 34 -6.57 -11.57 11.90
CA VAL A 34 -5.69 -11.76 13.06
C VAL A 34 -6.57 -12.10 14.27
N GLU A 35 -6.20 -13.14 15.01
CA GLU A 35 -6.94 -13.58 16.18
C GLU A 35 -6.74 -12.64 17.38
N ALA A 36 -7.56 -12.81 18.42
CA ALA A 36 -7.49 -11.97 19.62
C ALA A 36 -6.15 -12.06 20.38
N ASP A 37 -5.41 -13.16 20.22
CA ASP A 37 -4.06 -13.34 20.77
C ASP A 37 -2.95 -12.78 19.87
N GLY A 38 -3.30 -12.13 18.76
CA GLY A 38 -2.37 -11.57 17.77
C GLY A 38 -1.85 -12.57 16.74
N SER A 39 -2.26 -13.84 16.81
CA SER A 39 -1.81 -14.87 15.86
C SER A 39 -2.52 -14.77 14.51
N ALA A 40 -1.82 -15.12 13.44
CA ALA A 40 -2.37 -15.19 12.09
C ALA A 40 -1.86 -16.45 11.36
N PHE A 41 -2.76 -17.14 10.66
CA PHE A 41 -2.44 -18.33 9.89
C PHE A 41 -3.17 -18.30 8.54
N PHE A 42 -2.42 -18.37 7.44
CA PHE A 42 -2.96 -18.18 6.09
C PHE A 42 -2.11 -18.84 5.01
N ARG A 43 -2.74 -19.07 3.85
CA ARG A 43 -2.05 -19.55 2.65
C ARG A 43 -1.42 -18.37 1.93
N ALA A 44 -0.12 -18.45 1.71
CA ALA A 44 0.65 -17.46 0.97
C ALA A 44 1.04 -17.99 -0.42
N PRO A 45 1.14 -17.13 -1.46
CA PRO A 45 1.63 -17.55 -2.76
C PRO A 45 3.11 -17.95 -2.71
N ALA A 46 3.45 -19.00 -3.47
CA ALA A 46 4.83 -19.44 -3.65
C ALA A 46 5.54 -18.61 -4.72
N GLY A 47 6.85 -18.41 -4.56
CA GLY A 47 7.70 -17.67 -5.52
C GLY A 47 7.43 -16.17 -5.58
N VAL A 48 6.62 -15.63 -4.65
CA VAL A 48 6.25 -14.21 -4.62
C VAL A 48 6.94 -13.52 -3.44
N PRO A 49 7.70 -12.43 -3.67
CA PRO A 49 8.32 -11.66 -2.60
C PRO A 49 7.26 -10.79 -1.89
N MET A 50 6.98 -11.10 -0.64
CA MET A 50 5.94 -10.44 0.15
C MET A 50 6.50 -9.67 1.33
N LEU A 51 5.78 -8.62 1.71
CA LEU A 51 5.88 -7.98 3.02
C LEU A 51 4.51 -7.97 3.71
N PHE A 52 4.53 -7.79 5.02
CA PHE A 52 3.33 -7.73 5.85
C PHE A 52 3.17 -6.36 6.50
N GLN A 53 1.90 -5.98 6.72
CA GLN A 53 1.51 -4.82 7.50
C GLN A 53 0.54 -5.29 8.58
N ALA A 54 0.78 -4.89 9.82
CA ALA A 54 -0.20 -5.04 10.88
C ALA A 54 -1.24 -3.93 10.73
N LEU A 55 -2.52 -4.29 10.66
CA LEU A 55 -3.61 -3.35 10.42
C LEU A 55 -4.45 -3.15 11.67
N ASP A 56 -5.00 -1.95 11.85
CA ASP A 56 -6.01 -1.71 12.88
C ASP A 56 -7.41 -2.19 12.43
N ARG A 57 -8.40 -2.05 13.32
CA ARG A 57 -9.81 -2.41 13.06
C ARG A 57 -10.47 -1.69 11.88
N ARG A 58 -9.85 -0.63 11.35
CA ARG A 58 -10.34 0.13 10.17
C ARG A 58 -9.51 -0.19 8.92
N GLY A 59 -8.64 -1.20 8.97
CA GLY A 59 -7.80 -1.62 7.86
C GLY A 59 -6.62 -0.68 7.58
N ARG A 60 -6.19 0.13 8.57
CA ARG A 60 -5.08 1.08 8.41
C ARG A 60 -3.79 0.50 8.96
N ALA A 61 -2.69 0.65 8.24
CA ALA A 61 -1.40 0.10 8.67
C ALA A 61 -0.89 0.78 9.95
N VAL A 62 -0.71 -0.02 10.99
CA VAL A 62 -0.07 0.37 12.25
C VAL A 62 1.43 0.26 12.11
N GLN A 63 1.93 -0.81 11.49
CA GLN A 63 3.36 -1.05 11.30
C GLN A 63 3.59 -1.83 10.02
N SER A 64 4.68 -1.51 9.30
CA SER A 64 5.05 -2.16 8.04
C SER A 64 6.39 -2.87 8.15
N MET A 65 6.44 -4.11 7.69
CA MET A 65 7.67 -4.84 7.46
C MET A 65 8.49 -4.15 6.34
N ARG A 66 9.81 -4.00 6.55
CA ARG A 66 10.76 -3.46 5.56
C ARG A 66 11.77 -4.50 5.06
N SER A 67 11.40 -5.78 5.18
CA SER A 67 12.09 -6.91 4.58
C SER A 67 11.10 -7.75 3.78
N LEU A 68 11.59 -8.77 3.09
CA LEU A 68 10.78 -9.66 2.26
C LEU A 68 10.75 -11.08 2.83
N VAL A 69 9.61 -11.74 2.64
CA VAL A 69 9.39 -13.18 2.82
C VAL A 69 9.05 -13.77 1.46
N TYR A 70 9.67 -14.88 1.11
CA TYR A 70 9.35 -15.67 -0.07
C TYR A 70 9.31 -17.14 0.34
N LEU A 71 8.38 -17.89 -0.23
CA LEU A 71 8.16 -19.30 0.08
C LEU A 71 8.28 -20.14 -1.18
N GLN A 72 8.80 -21.35 -1.05
CA GLN A 72 8.75 -22.37 -2.08
C GLN A 72 7.40 -23.10 -2.08
N PRO A 73 7.02 -23.76 -3.18
CA PRO A 73 5.81 -24.59 -3.21
C PRO A 73 5.81 -25.63 -2.09
N GLY A 74 4.77 -25.62 -1.25
CA GLY A 74 4.62 -26.54 -0.12
C GLY A 74 5.40 -26.16 1.14
N GLU A 75 6.20 -25.10 1.11
CA GLU A 75 6.92 -24.61 2.29
C GLU A 75 5.97 -24.02 3.32
N GLN A 76 6.28 -24.27 4.61
CA GLN A 76 5.63 -23.63 5.74
C GLN A 76 6.67 -22.82 6.50
N ALA A 77 6.38 -21.54 6.73
CA ALA A 77 7.19 -20.67 7.55
C ALA A 77 6.37 -20.17 8.75
N SER A 78 7.06 -19.91 9.85
CA SER A 78 6.48 -19.31 11.06
C SER A 78 7.37 -18.17 11.53
N CYS A 79 6.75 -17.17 12.14
CA CYS A 79 7.45 -16.08 12.83
C CYS A 79 6.81 -15.91 14.20
N ILE A 80 7.63 -15.60 15.20
CA ILE A 80 7.18 -15.45 16.59
C ILE A 80 6.65 -14.05 16.89
N GLY A 81 7.01 -13.07 16.06
CA GLY A 81 6.56 -11.68 16.17
C GLY A 81 7.02 -10.84 14.98
N CYS A 82 6.58 -9.58 14.95
CA CYS A 82 6.90 -8.63 13.89
C CYS A 82 8.33 -8.06 14.09
N HIS A 83 9.33 -8.72 13.49
CA HIS A 83 10.76 -8.38 13.54
C HIS A 83 11.52 -8.86 14.80
N GLU A 84 11.09 -10.00 15.35
CA GLU A 84 11.87 -10.75 16.34
C GLU A 84 13.10 -11.44 15.72
N ASP A 85 14.06 -11.86 16.54
CA ASP A 85 15.27 -12.54 16.07
C ASP A 85 14.90 -13.85 15.35
N ARG A 86 15.28 -13.94 14.07
CA ARG A 86 15.01 -15.10 13.21
C ARG A 86 15.79 -16.34 13.63
N MET A 87 16.89 -16.16 14.36
CA MET A 87 17.73 -17.23 14.90
C MET A 87 17.27 -17.68 16.28
N GLU A 88 16.41 -16.91 16.96
CA GLU A 88 15.65 -17.42 18.11
C GLU A 88 14.64 -18.45 17.60
N GLN A 89 15.10 -19.70 17.53
CA GLN A 89 14.27 -20.85 17.19
C GLN A 89 13.29 -21.14 18.34
N ARG A 90 12.19 -20.42 18.35
CA ARG A 90 10.96 -20.84 19.02
C ARG A 90 9.98 -21.22 17.92
N GLY A 91 9.59 -22.49 17.87
CA GLY A 91 8.48 -22.91 17.02
C GLY A 91 7.22 -22.10 17.34
N PRO A 92 6.22 -22.07 16.44
CA PRO A 92 4.99 -21.34 16.71
C PRO A 92 4.40 -21.82 18.04
N SER A 93 3.91 -20.90 18.86
CA SER A 93 3.27 -21.26 20.11
C SER A 93 2.16 -22.26 19.81
N PRO A 94 2.20 -23.49 20.39
CA PRO A 94 1.18 -24.51 20.12
C PRO A 94 -0.22 -24.04 20.55
N ASP A 95 -0.28 -23.01 21.40
CA ASP A 95 -1.52 -22.43 21.90
C ASP A 95 -2.11 -21.33 21.01
N ALA A 96 -1.41 -20.91 19.95
CA ALA A 96 -1.84 -19.84 19.04
C ALA A 96 -3.24 -20.15 18.46
N LEU A 97 -4.17 -19.21 18.65
CA LEU A 97 -5.57 -19.38 18.25
C LEU A 97 -5.71 -19.65 16.75
N ALA A 98 -4.86 -19.03 15.92
CA ALA A 98 -4.95 -19.15 14.47
C ALA A 98 -4.62 -20.58 13.97
N LEU A 99 -3.87 -21.38 14.75
CA LEU A 99 -3.55 -22.77 14.42
C LEU A 99 -4.70 -23.75 14.73
N ARG A 100 -5.76 -23.29 15.41
CA ARG A 100 -6.94 -24.10 15.74
C ARG A 100 -7.94 -24.22 14.58
N ARG A 101 -7.65 -23.57 13.46
CA ARG A 101 -8.47 -23.58 12.25
C ARG A 101 -7.61 -23.73 11.01
N GLU A 102 -8.27 -24.02 9.89
CA GLU A 102 -7.60 -24.04 8.58
C GLU A 102 -6.98 -22.67 8.25
N PRO A 103 -5.84 -22.66 7.53
CA PRO A 103 -5.20 -21.42 7.14
C PRO A 103 -6.13 -20.59 6.24
N SER A 104 -6.26 -19.32 6.59
CA SER A 104 -7.10 -18.34 5.89
C SER A 104 -6.72 -18.24 4.42
N ARG A 105 -7.73 -18.00 3.57
CA ARG A 105 -7.50 -17.50 2.21
C ARG A 105 -7.33 -15.98 2.27
N ILE A 106 -6.52 -15.44 1.36
CA ILE A 106 -6.33 -13.99 1.24
C ILE A 106 -7.59 -13.38 0.63
N GLU A 107 -8.18 -12.42 1.33
CA GLU A 107 -9.28 -11.59 0.81
C GLU A 107 -8.69 -10.46 -0.03
N PRO A 108 -9.04 -10.33 -1.33
CA PRO A 108 -8.43 -9.33 -2.21
C PRO A 108 -8.58 -7.89 -1.71
N GLY A 109 -7.55 -7.08 -1.98
CA GLY A 109 -7.61 -5.64 -1.73
C GLY A 109 -8.55 -4.89 -2.70
N PRO A 110 -8.73 -3.57 -2.51
CA PRO A 110 -9.58 -2.76 -3.37
C PRO A 110 -9.15 -2.76 -4.84
N GLU A 111 -10.09 -2.61 -5.77
CA GLU A 111 -9.77 -2.48 -7.19
C GLU A 111 -8.76 -1.34 -7.44
N GLY A 112 -7.76 -1.60 -8.29
CA GLY A 112 -6.66 -0.67 -8.56
C GLY A 112 -5.45 -0.86 -7.63
N SER A 113 -5.49 -1.78 -6.66
CA SER A 113 -4.33 -2.11 -5.83
C SER A 113 -3.46 -3.24 -6.37
N LYS A 114 -3.90 -3.94 -7.43
CA LYS A 114 -3.20 -5.10 -8.03
C LYS A 114 -3.31 -5.16 -9.57
N PRO A 115 -2.27 -4.77 -10.32
CA PRO A 115 -1.13 -3.98 -9.85
C PRO A 115 -1.58 -2.57 -9.42
N PHE A 116 -0.79 -1.91 -8.59
CA PHE A 116 -1.14 -0.61 -8.06
C PHE A 116 -1.35 0.44 -9.15
N SER A 117 -2.41 1.25 -9.08
CA SER A 117 -2.70 2.35 -10.01
C SER A 117 -3.47 3.44 -9.26
N PHE A 118 -2.86 4.59 -9.02
CA PHE A 118 -3.52 5.71 -8.35
C PHE A 118 -4.78 6.18 -9.12
N VAL A 119 -4.70 6.21 -10.45
CA VAL A 119 -5.81 6.62 -11.34
C VAL A 119 -7.03 5.71 -11.18
N ARG A 120 -6.83 4.41 -10.92
CA ARG A 120 -7.95 3.47 -10.69
C ARG A 120 -8.34 3.33 -9.23
N LEU A 121 -7.38 3.42 -8.33
CA LEU A 121 -7.58 3.20 -6.90
C LEU A 121 -8.17 4.43 -6.21
N VAL A 122 -7.59 5.61 -6.43
CA VAL A 122 -7.85 6.81 -5.63
C VAL A 122 -8.66 7.85 -6.39
N GLN A 123 -8.30 8.14 -7.64
CA GLN A 123 -8.97 9.20 -8.41
C GLN A 123 -10.49 9.08 -8.44
N PRO A 124 -11.11 7.89 -8.56
CA PRO A 124 -12.58 7.79 -8.57
C PRO A 124 -13.22 8.25 -7.26
N VAL A 125 -12.53 8.10 -6.12
CA VAL A 125 -13.01 8.63 -4.83
C VAL A 125 -12.94 10.16 -4.85
N LEU A 126 -11.83 10.71 -5.34
CA LEU A 126 -11.66 12.17 -5.45
C LEU A 126 -12.68 12.80 -6.39
N ASP A 127 -12.94 12.17 -7.54
CA ASP A 127 -13.88 12.67 -8.54
C ASP A 127 -15.30 12.75 -7.97
N ARG A 128 -15.71 11.76 -7.16
CA ARG A 128 -17.05 11.72 -6.55
C ARG A 128 -17.22 12.66 -5.36
N HIS A 129 -16.17 12.84 -4.56
CA HIS A 129 -16.32 13.42 -3.22
C HIS A 129 -15.51 14.70 -2.99
N CYS A 130 -14.55 15.02 -3.85
CA CYS A 130 -13.59 16.10 -3.59
C CYS A 130 -13.54 17.12 -4.73
N VAL A 131 -13.60 16.68 -5.99
CA VAL A 131 -13.37 17.54 -7.16
C VAL A 131 -14.38 18.68 -7.28
N GLU A 132 -15.62 18.52 -6.82
CA GLU A 132 -16.63 19.59 -6.85
C GLU A 132 -16.14 20.89 -6.18
N CYS A 133 -15.45 20.78 -5.04
CA CYS A 133 -14.88 21.93 -4.33
C CYS A 133 -13.40 22.18 -4.67
N HIS A 134 -12.74 21.21 -5.31
CA HIS A 134 -11.30 21.17 -5.61
C HIS A 134 -11.04 21.02 -7.12
N ASP A 135 -11.72 21.83 -7.92
CA ASP A 135 -11.67 21.81 -9.39
C ASP A 135 -10.59 22.74 -9.98
N GLY A 136 -9.80 23.39 -9.14
CA GLY A 136 -8.74 24.32 -9.52
C GLY A 136 -9.20 25.73 -9.89
N GLN A 137 -10.47 26.11 -9.66
CA GLN A 137 -10.94 27.49 -9.85
C GLN A 137 -10.52 28.41 -8.70
N GLU A 138 -10.49 27.88 -7.47
CA GLU A 138 -10.07 28.62 -6.28
C GLU A 138 -8.59 28.37 -5.98
N ALA A 139 -7.74 29.39 -6.15
CA ALA A 139 -6.29 29.27 -5.94
C ALA A 139 -5.88 28.87 -4.51
N ALA A 140 -6.74 29.10 -3.51
CA ALA A 140 -6.49 28.70 -2.12
C ALA A 140 -6.69 27.20 -1.87
N ARG A 141 -7.30 26.47 -2.81
CA ARG A 141 -7.56 25.03 -2.70
C ARG A 141 -6.66 24.24 -3.67
N PRO A 142 -6.17 23.06 -3.26
CA PRO A 142 -5.52 22.17 -4.21
C PRO A 142 -6.52 21.74 -5.28
N ASP A 143 -6.04 21.60 -6.52
CA ASP A 143 -6.80 21.04 -7.64
C ASP A 143 -6.65 19.51 -7.63
N LEU A 144 -7.77 18.81 -7.41
CA LEU A 144 -7.81 17.36 -7.21
C LEU A 144 -8.33 16.60 -8.44
N ARG A 145 -8.36 17.25 -9.60
CA ARG A 145 -8.70 16.59 -10.87
C ARG A 145 -7.59 15.64 -11.32
N GLY A 146 -7.97 14.55 -11.98
CA GLY A 146 -7.06 13.56 -12.57
C GLY A 146 -6.33 14.03 -13.83
N LEU A 147 -5.98 15.31 -13.95
CA LEU A 147 -5.30 15.87 -15.12
C LEU A 147 -3.82 15.47 -15.12
N PRO A 148 -3.24 14.99 -16.24
CA PRO A 148 -1.83 14.65 -16.31
C PRO A 148 -0.91 15.83 -15.98
N GLU A 149 0.08 15.61 -15.11
CA GLU A 149 1.06 16.62 -14.70
C GLU A 149 2.35 15.95 -14.22
N GLY A 150 3.51 16.34 -14.77
CA GLY A 150 4.81 15.85 -14.30
C GLY A 150 5.05 14.33 -14.40
N GLY A 151 4.29 13.63 -15.26
CA GLY A 151 4.31 12.17 -15.35
C GLY A 151 3.40 11.45 -14.33
N PHE A 152 2.55 12.19 -13.62
CA PHE A 152 1.52 11.69 -12.71
C PHE A 152 0.19 12.43 -13.02
N THR A 153 -0.71 12.54 -12.04
CA THR A 153 -1.84 13.48 -12.08
C THR A 153 -1.63 14.67 -11.13
N ARG A 154 -2.31 15.77 -11.42
CA ARG A 154 -2.35 16.96 -10.55
C ARG A 154 -2.84 16.64 -9.13
N SER A 155 -3.92 15.87 -9.03
CA SER A 155 -4.44 15.36 -7.76
C SER A 155 -3.42 14.61 -6.93
N TYR A 156 -2.61 13.74 -7.56
CA TYR A 156 -1.55 13.03 -6.89
C TYR A 156 -0.48 13.98 -6.37
N GLN A 157 -0.01 14.91 -7.21
CA GLN A 157 1.01 15.89 -6.80
C GLN A 157 0.53 16.76 -5.63
N ALA A 158 -0.74 17.17 -5.62
CA ALA A 158 -1.33 17.96 -4.56
C ALA A 158 -1.43 17.22 -3.20
N LEU A 159 -1.65 15.90 -3.25
CA LEU A 159 -1.90 15.09 -2.05
C LEU A 159 -0.65 14.41 -1.49
N VAL A 160 0.29 13.99 -2.35
CA VAL A 160 1.41 13.11 -1.95
C VAL A 160 2.32 13.74 -0.90
N GLU A 161 2.50 15.05 -0.92
CA GLU A 161 3.29 15.79 0.10
C GLU A 161 2.68 15.75 1.50
N ARG A 162 1.38 15.40 1.61
CA ARG A 162 0.66 15.27 2.88
C ARG A 162 0.57 13.82 3.36
N VAL A 163 1.21 12.89 2.64
CA VAL A 163 1.26 11.48 3.01
C VAL A 163 2.61 11.18 3.65
N SER A 164 2.58 10.55 4.81
CA SER A 164 3.78 10.06 5.48
C SER A 164 4.22 8.75 4.85
N TYR A 165 5.12 8.82 3.89
CA TYR A 165 5.73 7.66 3.22
C TYR A 165 7.22 7.54 3.58
N SER A 166 7.75 6.33 3.43
CA SER A 166 9.17 6.06 3.58
C SER A 166 9.88 6.27 2.24
N ALA A 167 11.02 6.95 2.29
CA ALA A 167 11.89 7.19 1.15
C ALA A 167 13.34 7.30 1.63
N TRP A 168 14.27 6.87 0.77
CA TRP A 168 15.68 7.14 0.97
C TRP A 168 15.94 8.67 0.91
N GLY A 169 16.94 9.16 1.64
CA GLY A 169 17.35 10.57 1.59
C GLY A 169 16.49 11.53 2.41
N LEU A 170 15.48 11.05 3.14
CA LEU A 170 14.79 11.84 4.16
C LEU A 170 15.62 11.92 5.46
N PRO A 171 15.46 12.97 6.30
CA PRO A 171 16.29 13.19 7.50
C PRO A 171 16.32 12.02 8.49
N MET A 172 15.28 11.19 8.51
CA MET A 172 15.14 10.04 9.40
C MET A 172 15.23 8.69 8.65
N ASP A 173 15.85 8.72 7.46
CA ASP A 173 16.00 7.64 6.48
C ASP A 173 14.67 6.93 6.12
N ASN A 174 14.76 5.82 5.39
CA ASN A 174 13.63 5.04 4.92
C ASN A 174 12.97 4.14 6.00
N GLY A 175 13.45 4.17 7.24
CA GLY A 175 12.92 3.36 8.34
C GLY A 175 13.19 1.85 8.20
N GLU A 176 14.31 1.44 7.61
CA GLU A 176 14.79 0.06 7.62
C GLU A 176 15.45 -0.32 8.95
N PRO A 177 15.36 -1.61 9.39
CA PRO A 177 14.68 -2.74 8.77
C PRO A 177 13.21 -2.94 9.19
N LEU A 178 12.68 -2.07 10.07
CA LEU A 178 11.27 -2.01 10.47
C LEU A 178 10.82 -0.57 10.68
N THR A 179 9.58 -0.26 10.32
CA THR A 179 9.03 1.07 10.60
C THR A 179 8.65 1.19 12.08
N GLU A 180 8.85 2.36 12.68
CA GLU A 180 8.20 2.70 13.96
C GLU A 180 6.67 2.65 13.80
N PRO A 181 5.93 2.09 14.76
CA PRO A 181 4.47 2.09 14.72
C PRO A 181 3.88 3.50 14.55
N LEU A 182 2.80 3.61 13.78
CA LEU A 182 2.04 4.84 13.51
C LEU A 182 2.81 5.95 12.78
N ARG A 183 4.06 5.70 12.35
CA ARG A 183 4.89 6.73 11.70
C ARG A 183 4.57 6.96 10.23
N PHE A 184 4.25 5.91 9.49
CA PHE A 184 3.99 5.98 8.05
C PHE A 184 2.57 5.52 7.73
N GLY A 185 2.18 5.66 6.47
CA GLY A 185 0.88 5.24 5.98
C GLY A 185 -0.23 6.18 6.45
N ALA A 186 -1.47 5.70 6.36
CA ALA A 186 -2.67 6.46 6.66
C ALA A 186 -2.64 7.04 8.09
N LEU A 187 -2.27 6.23 9.08
CA LEU A 187 -2.25 6.65 10.49
C LEU A 187 -1.19 7.73 10.78
N GLY A 188 -0.05 7.69 10.09
CA GLY A 188 1.00 8.69 10.24
C GLY A 188 0.81 9.94 9.37
N SER A 189 -0.17 9.95 8.46
CA SER A 189 -0.29 10.99 7.44
C SER A 189 -1.10 12.21 7.91
N PRO A 190 -0.54 13.43 7.77
CA PRO A 190 -1.31 14.67 7.93
C PRO A 190 -2.56 14.72 7.05
N LEU A 191 -2.55 14.08 5.88
CA LEU A 191 -3.71 13.99 5.01
C LEU A 191 -4.91 13.34 5.70
N LEU A 192 -4.73 12.19 6.36
CA LEU A 192 -5.84 11.52 7.06
C LEU A 192 -6.35 12.36 8.22
N GLN A 193 -5.45 12.96 9.01
CA GLN A 193 -5.80 13.85 10.11
C GLN A 193 -6.65 15.02 9.61
N HIS A 194 -6.21 15.67 8.53
CA HIS A 194 -6.95 16.77 7.92
C HIS A 194 -8.34 16.36 7.41
N LEU A 195 -8.47 15.16 6.83
CA LEU A 195 -9.76 14.64 6.40
C LEU A 195 -10.72 14.40 7.57
N LEU A 196 -10.21 13.90 8.69
CA LEU A 196 -11.01 13.58 9.87
C LEU A 196 -11.38 14.81 10.70
N GLU A 197 -10.51 15.83 10.75
CA GLU A 197 -10.69 17.00 11.61
C GLU A 197 -11.31 18.19 10.88
N HIS A 198 -10.84 18.46 9.66
CA HIS A 198 -11.22 19.67 8.91
C HIS A 198 -12.15 19.38 7.74
N HIS A 199 -12.26 18.13 7.29
CA HIS A 199 -13.23 17.69 6.28
C HIS A 199 -14.21 16.66 6.82
N ALA A 200 -14.46 16.66 8.14
CA ALA A 200 -15.33 15.67 8.79
C ALA A 200 -16.73 15.64 8.18
N GLU A 201 -17.27 16.80 7.80
CA GLU A 201 -18.61 16.94 7.21
C GLU A 201 -18.63 16.47 5.75
N GLN A 202 -17.67 16.93 4.95
CA GLN A 202 -17.52 16.56 3.54
C GLN A 202 -17.22 15.05 3.40
N SER A 203 -16.56 14.47 4.41
CA SER A 203 -16.17 13.07 4.43
C SER A 203 -17.26 12.12 4.94
N ARG A 204 -18.42 12.63 5.37
CA ARG A 204 -19.56 11.79 5.82
C ARG A 204 -20.13 10.91 4.72
N GLY A 205 -19.97 11.31 3.46
CA GLY A 205 -20.43 10.57 2.30
C GLY A 205 -19.50 9.44 1.85
N LEU A 206 -18.30 9.32 2.41
CA LEU A 206 -17.38 8.22 2.05
C LEU A 206 -17.88 6.91 2.66
N THR A 207 -18.00 5.90 1.81
CA THR A 207 -18.27 4.52 2.23
C THR A 207 -17.03 3.87 2.81
N ASP A 208 -17.18 2.72 3.49
CA ASP A 208 -16.04 1.91 3.93
C ASP A 208 -15.11 1.51 2.75
N ALA A 209 -15.69 1.31 1.56
CA ALA A 209 -14.92 1.01 0.35
C ALA A 209 -14.14 2.21 -0.19
N ASP A 210 -14.62 3.44 0.02
CA ASP A 210 -13.89 4.67 -0.32
C ASP A 210 -12.72 4.87 0.65
N TRP A 211 -12.97 4.69 1.95
CA TRP A 211 -11.92 4.74 2.97
C TRP A 211 -10.86 3.69 2.75
N ALA A 212 -11.24 2.44 2.43
CA ALA A 212 -10.30 1.37 2.14
C ALA A 212 -9.36 1.74 0.98
N ARG A 213 -9.84 2.42 -0.06
CA ARG A 213 -9.02 2.89 -1.18
C ARG A 213 -7.99 3.93 -0.74
N LEU A 214 -8.42 4.95 0.01
CA LEU A 214 -7.55 6.01 0.50
C LEU A 214 -6.49 5.48 1.48
N HIS A 215 -6.91 4.65 2.43
CA HIS A 215 -6.00 4.01 3.39
C HIS A 215 -4.98 3.13 2.67
N THR A 216 -5.44 2.25 1.77
CA THR A 216 -4.57 1.36 0.99
C THR A 216 -3.50 2.16 0.24
N TRP A 217 -3.85 3.30 -0.36
CA TRP A 217 -2.88 4.12 -1.07
C TRP A 217 -1.82 4.73 -0.16
N MET A 218 -2.24 5.36 0.94
CA MET A 218 -1.30 5.93 1.90
C MET A 218 -0.39 4.84 2.49
N ASP A 219 -0.97 3.71 2.91
CA ASP A 219 -0.26 2.57 3.51
C ASP A 219 0.69 1.87 2.53
N CYS A 220 0.40 1.92 1.23
CA CYS A 220 1.28 1.37 0.19
C CYS A 220 2.38 2.35 -0.25
N ASN A 221 2.76 3.31 0.61
CA ASN A 221 3.85 4.28 0.36
C ASN A 221 3.52 5.30 -0.73
N ALA A 222 2.24 5.65 -0.85
CA ALA A 222 1.71 6.63 -1.79
C ALA A 222 2.17 6.38 -3.24
N LEU A 223 2.20 5.13 -3.69
CA LEU A 223 2.59 4.81 -5.07
C LEU A 223 1.62 5.42 -6.07
N PHE A 224 2.10 5.69 -7.28
CA PHE A 224 1.27 6.05 -8.42
C PHE A 224 1.11 4.89 -9.39
N TYR A 225 2.23 4.23 -9.72
CA TYR A 225 2.33 3.14 -10.67
C TYR A 225 2.62 1.80 -9.98
N GLY A 226 2.14 0.73 -10.61
CA GLY A 226 2.36 -0.66 -10.24
C GLY A 226 3.25 -1.37 -11.25
N THR A 227 4.10 -0.63 -11.97
CA THR A 227 5.00 -1.16 -12.99
C THR A 227 6.19 -0.23 -13.21
N PHE A 228 7.33 -0.84 -13.55
CA PHE A 228 8.54 -0.15 -14.01
C PHE A 228 8.65 -0.10 -15.55
N ASP A 229 7.69 -0.67 -16.27
CA ASP A 229 7.62 -0.61 -17.73
C ASP A 229 7.01 0.74 -18.19
N PRO A 230 7.72 1.57 -18.96
CA PRO A 230 7.21 2.87 -19.40
C PRO A 230 5.92 2.81 -20.22
N GLU A 231 5.69 1.76 -21.01
CA GLU A 231 4.42 1.57 -21.72
C GLU A 231 3.30 1.26 -20.74
N GLY A 232 3.52 0.34 -19.81
CA GLY A 232 2.60 0.09 -18.69
C GLY A 232 2.26 1.35 -17.88
N GLN A 233 3.24 2.23 -17.64
CA GLN A 233 2.98 3.50 -16.96
C GLN A 233 2.09 4.44 -17.78
N ARG A 234 2.33 4.58 -19.10
CA ARG A 234 1.45 5.36 -19.98
C ARG A 234 0.00 4.87 -19.93
N ARG A 235 -0.17 3.54 -19.99
CA ARG A 235 -1.49 2.89 -19.92
C ARG A 235 -2.16 3.11 -18.55
N GLN A 236 -1.43 2.95 -17.46
CA GLN A 236 -1.96 3.23 -16.11
C GLN A 236 -2.31 4.70 -15.90
N LEU A 237 -1.54 5.64 -16.47
CA LEU A 237 -1.84 7.07 -16.43
C LEU A 237 -3.14 7.40 -17.18
N ALA A 238 -3.44 6.66 -18.25
CA ALA A 238 -4.71 6.73 -18.98
C ALA A 238 -5.86 5.97 -18.28
N GLY A 239 -5.62 5.35 -17.12
CA GLY A 239 -6.63 4.58 -16.37
C GLY A 239 -6.85 3.15 -16.86
N GLU A 240 -6.03 2.66 -17.80
CA GLU A 240 -6.14 1.31 -18.31
C GLU A 240 -5.62 0.25 -17.33
N VAL A 241 -6.16 -0.97 -17.47
CA VAL A 241 -5.63 -2.14 -16.78
C VAL A 241 -4.40 -2.66 -17.52
N ILE A 242 -3.34 -2.97 -16.78
CA ILE A 242 -2.17 -3.68 -17.28
C ILE A 242 -2.13 -5.10 -16.71
N ALA A 243 -1.43 -6.01 -17.39
CA ALA A 243 -1.23 -7.36 -16.86
C ALA A 243 -0.41 -7.33 -15.57
N GLU A 244 -0.62 -8.31 -14.70
CA GLU A 244 0.18 -8.46 -13.49
C GLU A 244 1.66 -8.67 -13.86
N VAL A 245 2.53 -7.84 -13.29
CA VAL A 245 3.98 -7.94 -13.47
C VAL A 245 4.46 -9.13 -12.66
N GLY A 246 4.73 -10.27 -13.32
CA GLY A 246 5.22 -11.50 -12.65
C GLY A 246 4.44 -12.78 -12.99
N GLY A 247 3.37 -12.69 -13.78
CA GLY A 247 2.58 -13.85 -14.21
C GLY A 247 3.22 -14.71 -15.31
N ARG A 248 4.34 -15.39 -15.02
CA ARG A 248 4.64 -16.69 -15.64
C ARG A 248 4.61 -17.77 -14.55
N MET A 249 3.42 -18.04 -14.01
CA MET A 249 3.16 -19.32 -13.37
C MET A 249 2.85 -20.34 -14.48
N ARG A 250 3.85 -21.15 -14.81
CA ARG A 250 3.63 -22.52 -15.33
C ARG A 250 3.84 -23.48 -14.18
#